data_AF-A0A1H1SIM1-F1
#
_entry.id   AF-A0A1H1SIM1-F1
#
_cell.length_a   1.000
_cell.length_b   1.000
_cell.length_c   1.000
_cell.angle_alpha   90.00
_cell.angle_beta   90.00
_cell.angle_gamma   90.00
#
_symmetry.space_group_name_H-M   'P 1'
#
loop_
_entity.id
_entity.type
_entity.pdbx_description
1 polymer ?
#
loop_
_entity_poly.entity_id
_entity_poly.type
_entity_poly.pdbx_seq_one_letter_code
_entity_poly.pdbx_strand_id
1 'polypeptide(L)' 'MRNINELEHTARLHTVIEVVKEVLDDSVLTDDFIMSLKELSFDELGQFVLRLVTTRTLDGAWNPAIPSEEATQQQLGFA' A
#
# COMPACT_ATOMS: atom_id res chain seq x y z
N MET A 1 -15.29 -24.31 -12.68
CA MET A 1 -14.64 -23.40 -11.73
C MET A 1 -13.71 -22.51 -12.54
N ARG A 2 -14.01 -21.20 -12.62
CA ARG A 2 -13.32 -20.25 -13.51
C ARG A 2 -11.96 -19.90 -12.90
N ASN A 3 -10.88 -20.29 -13.56
CA ASN A 3 -9.47 -19.90 -13.29
C ASN A 3 -9.25 -18.40 -13.59
N ILE A 4 -9.96 -17.50 -12.91
CA ILE A 4 -9.86 -16.06 -13.16
C ILE A 4 -8.66 -15.41 -12.44
N ASN A 5 -8.10 -16.03 -11.40
CA ASN A 5 -7.42 -15.21 -10.40
C ASN A 5 -5.97 -14.77 -10.72
N GLU A 6 -5.15 -15.52 -11.46
CA GLU A 6 -3.72 -15.15 -11.62
C GLU A 6 -3.45 -14.10 -12.69
N LEU A 7 -4.15 -14.17 -13.83
CA LEU A 7 -3.91 -13.27 -14.95
C LEU A 7 -4.41 -11.85 -14.64
N GLU A 8 -5.58 -11.73 -14.00
CA GLU A 8 -6.09 -10.44 -13.53
C GLU A 8 -5.23 -9.86 -12.41
N HIS A 9 -4.72 -10.71 -11.51
CA HIS A 9 -3.84 -10.28 -10.44
C HIS A 9 -2.50 -9.74 -10.99
N THR A 10 -1.93 -10.41 -11.99
CA THR A 10 -0.69 -9.97 -12.66
C THR A 10 -0.89 -8.64 -13.39
N ALA A 11 -2.01 -8.46 -14.10
CA ALA A 11 -2.32 -7.19 -14.78
C ALA A 11 -2.51 -6.02 -13.79
N ARG A 12 -3.12 -6.28 -12.64
CA ARG A 12 -3.28 -5.28 -11.57
C ARG A 12 -1.98 -4.95 -10.88
N LEU A 13 -1.15 -5.95 -10.58
CA LEU A 13 0.18 -5.71 -10.05
C LEU A 13 0.99 -4.78 -10.96
N HIS A 14 0.96 -5.04 -12.27
CA HIS A 14 1.60 -4.16 -13.25
C HIS A 14 1.04 -2.73 -13.20
N THR A 15 -0.28 -2.60 -13.05
CA THR A 15 -0.92 -1.28 -12.91
C THR A 15 -0.47 -0.56 -11.63
N VAL A 16 -0.38 -1.27 -10.50
CA VAL A 16 0.13 -0.69 -9.23
C VAL A 16 1.57 -0.23 -9.39
N ILE A 17 2.41 -1.03 -10.03
CA ILE A 17 3.82 -0.69 -10.29
C ILE A 17 3.91 0.61 -11.11
N GLU A 18 3.12 0.74 -12.18
CA GLU A 18 3.10 1.96 -13.00
C GLU A 18 2.65 3.19 -12.20
N VAL A 19 1.64 3.05 -11.33
CA VAL A 19 1.22 4.14 -10.44
C VAL A 19 2.33 4.53 -9.45
N VAL A 20 3.07 3.54 -8.92
CA VAL A 20 4.20 3.82 -8.02
C VAL A 20 5.28 4.63 -8.74
N LYS A 21 5.61 4.28 -9.99
CA LYS A 21 6.54 5.07 -10.81
C LYS A 21 6.06 6.49 -11.00
N GLU A 22 4.78 6.68 -11.30
CA GLU A 22 4.21 8.00 -11.56
C GLU A 22 4.20 8.88 -10.30
N VAL A 23 3.96 8.30 -9.11
CA VAL A 23 3.87 9.06 -7.85
C VAL A 23 5.23 9.31 -7.22
N LEU A 24 6.16 8.35 -7.26
CA LEU A 24 7.39 8.36 -6.47
C LEU A 24 8.71 8.25 -7.25
N ASP A 25 8.67 7.95 -8.56
CA ASP A 25 9.82 7.66 -9.45
C ASP A 25 10.27 6.19 -9.47
N ASP A 26 11.04 5.78 -10.48
CA ASP A 26 11.50 4.38 -10.67
C ASP A 26 12.48 3.92 -9.58
N SER A 27 13.12 4.87 -8.88
CA SER A 27 14.12 4.58 -7.84
C SER A 27 13.63 3.74 -6.67
N VAL A 28 12.31 3.69 -6.43
CA VAL A 28 11.70 2.92 -5.34
C VAL A 28 11.28 1.50 -5.74
N LEU A 29 11.34 1.15 -7.03
CA LEU A 29 10.96 -0.17 -7.53
C LEU A 29 12.10 -1.18 -7.40
N THR A 30 12.41 -1.56 -6.17
CA THR A 30 13.34 -2.67 -5.92
C THR A 30 12.67 -4.02 -6.15
N ASP A 31 13.46 -5.05 -6.45
CA ASP A 31 12.97 -6.42 -6.60
C ASP A 31 12.22 -6.89 -5.33
N ASP A 32 12.74 -6.54 -4.15
CA ASP A 32 12.10 -6.84 -2.86
C ASP A 32 10.71 -6.20 -2.75
N PHE A 33 10.56 -4.92 -3.15
CA PHE A 33 9.27 -4.23 -3.13
C PHE A 33 8.27 -4.87 -4.08
N ILE A 34 8.71 -5.25 -5.29
CA ILE A 34 7.86 -5.94 -6.27
C ILE A 34 7.44 -7.32 -5.74
N MET A 35 8.33 -8.05 -5.04
CA MET A 35 7.96 -9.30 -4.38
C MET A 35 6.91 -9.06 -3.29
N SER A 36 7.08 -8.05 -2.44
CA SER A 36 6.09 -7.70 -1.42
C SER A 36 4.72 -7.37 -2.03
N LEU A 37 4.67 -6.64 -3.15
CA LEU A 37 3.41 -6.36 -3.85
C LEU A 37 2.73 -7.63 -4.40
N LYS A 38 3.49 -8.65 -4.80
CA LYS A 38 2.93 -9.93 -5.29
C LYS A 38 2.31 -10.77 -4.19
N GLU A 39 2.72 -10.56 -2.95
CA GLU A 39 2.16 -11.25 -1.79
C GLU A 39 0.83 -10.62 -1.32
N LEU A 40 0.56 -9.38 -1.73
CA LEU A 40 -0.67 -8.68 -1.38
C LEU A 40 -1.88 -9.22 -2.13
N SER A 41 -3.01 -9.31 -1.44
CA SER A 41 -4.30 -9.60 -2.04
C SER A 41 -4.83 -8.43 -2.87
N PHE A 42 -5.90 -8.67 -3.62
CA PHE A 42 -6.51 -7.66 -4.48
C PHE A 42 -6.97 -6.41 -3.72
N ASP A 43 -7.54 -6.59 -2.53
CA ASP A 43 -8.01 -5.47 -1.70
C ASP A 43 -6.82 -4.64 -1.17
N GLU A 44 -5.77 -5.32 -0.72
CA GLU A 44 -4.56 -4.70 -0.19
C GLU A 44 -3.82 -3.87 -1.25
N LEU A 45 -3.73 -4.36 -2.49
CA LEU A 45 -3.19 -3.58 -3.61
C LEU A 45 -3.99 -2.30 -3.86
N GLY A 46 -5.33 -2.37 -3.77
CA GLY A 46 -6.21 -1.21 -3.91
C GLY A 46 -6.00 -0.18 -2.80
N GLN A 47 -5.92 -0.64 -1.55
CA GLN A 47 -5.65 0.23 -0.39
C GLN A 47 -4.26 0.86 -0.47
N PHE A 48 -3.25 0.09 -0.87
CA PHE A 48 -1.88 0.57 -1.05
C PHE A 48 -1.83 1.72 -2.06
N VAL A 49 -2.43 1.55 -3.25
CA VAL A 49 -2.49 2.61 -4.27
C VAL A 49 -3.21 3.86 -3.75
N LEU A 50 -4.36 3.68 -3.08
CA LEU A 50 -5.11 4.81 -2.53
C LEU A 50 -4.27 5.61 -1.52
N ARG A 51 -3.58 4.91 -0.61
CA ARG A 51 -2.70 5.54 0.37
C ARG A 51 -1.51 6.21 -0.30
N LEU A 52 -0.87 5.54 -1.27
CA LEU A 52 0.26 6.07 -2.00
C LEU A 52 -0.06 7.40 -2.69
N VAL A 53 -1.21 7.49 -3.37
CA VAL A 53 -1.65 8.73 -4.02
C VAL A 53 -1.97 9.83 -2.99
N THR A 54 -2.44 9.44 -1.80
CA THR A 54 -2.80 10.37 -0.72
C THR A 54 -1.58 10.90 0.04
N THR A 55 -0.66 10.02 0.44
CA THR A 55 0.52 10.36 1.24
C THR A 55 1.70 10.81 0.38
N ARG A 56 1.76 10.36 -0.87
CA ARG A 56 2.91 10.53 -1.78
C ARG A 56 4.23 10.08 -1.14
N THR A 57 4.17 9.05 -0.31
CA THR A 57 5.35 8.42 0.31
C THR A 57 5.13 6.91 0.41
N LEU A 58 6.20 6.13 0.20
CA LEU A 58 6.14 4.67 0.38
C LEU A 58 5.79 4.30 1.83
N ASP A 59 6.40 4.99 2.79
CA ASP A 59 6.26 4.69 4.21
C ASP A 59 4.79 4.83 4.65
N GLY A 60 4.12 5.92 4.25
CA GLY A 60 2.70 6.13 4.54
C GLY A 60 1.75 5.23 3.74
N ALA A 61 2.20 4.66 2.62
CA ALA A 61 1.42 3.71 1.83
C ALA A 61 1.44 2.30 2.43
N TRP A 62 2.62 1.85 2.87
CA TRP A 62 2.86 0.53 3.47
C TRP A 62 2.44 0.45 4.93
N ASN A 63 2.90 1.43 5.70
CA ASN A 63 2.51 1.59 7.08
C ASN A 63 1.54 2.75 7.07
N PRO A 64 0.22 2.52 6.89
CA PRO A 64 -0.71 3.55 7.30
C PRO A 64 -0.31 3.80 8.75
N ALA A 65 0.23 4.98 9.04
CA ALA A 65 0.24 5.44 10.41
C ALA A 65 -1.22 5.33 10.79
N ILE A 66 -1.59 4.24 11.47
CA ILE A 66 -2.84 4.16 12.19
C ILE A 66 -2.74 5.44 12.99
N PRO A 67 -3.61 6.45 12.76
CA PRO A 67 -3.76 7.44 13.80
C PRO A 67 -4.25 6.59 14.96
N SER A 68 -3.33 6.17 15.82
CA SER A 68 -3.65 5.32 16.96
C SER A 68 -4.70 6.11 17.71
N GLU A 69 -5.95 5.68 17.61
CA GLU A 69 -7.04 6.22 18.44
C GLU A 69 -6.67 6.05 19.93
N GLU A 70 -5.65 5.24 20.24
CA GLU A 70 -5.03 5.10 21.55
C GLU A 70 -4.20 6.31 22.03
N ALA A 71 -3.84 7.29 21.19
CA ALA A 71 -3.19 8.51 21.68
C ALA A 71 -4.15 9.46 22.43
N THR A 72 -5.46 9.22 22.39
CA THR A 72 -6.46 10.13 22.99
C THR A 72 -7.01 9.65 24.35
N GLN A 73 -6.51 8.54 24.92
CA GLN A 73 -6.98 8.05 26.23
C GLN A 73 -5.97 8.07 27.39
N GLN A 74 -4.71 8.46 27.18
CA GLN A 74 -3.72 8.52 28.27
C GLN A 74 -3.35 9.94 28.75
N GLN A 75 -3.95 11.00 28.19
CA GLN A 75 -3.69 12.39 28.63
C GLN A 75 -4.81 13.01 29.48
N LEU A 76 -5.78 12.22 29.95
CA LEU A 76 -6.71 12.60 31.02
C LEU A 76 -6.23 12.08 32.39
N GLY A 77 -4.94 12.27 32.64
CA GLY A 77 -4.34 12.14 33.97
C GLY A 77 -3.97 13.52 34.49
N PHE A 78 -4.95 14.31 34.91
CA PHE A 78 -4.68 15.50 35.72
C PHE A 78 -5.75 15.66 36.80
N ALA A 79 -5.27 15.44 38.04
CA ALA A 79 -5.62 16.07 39.32
C ALA A 79 -7.09 16.13 39.76
#